data_AF-A0A8R7UHK6-F1
#
_entry.id   AF-A0A8R7UHK6-F1
#
_cell.length_a   1.000
_cell.length_b   1.000
_cell.length_c   1.000
_cell.angle_alpha   90.00
_cell.angle_beta   90.00
_cell.angle_gamma   90.00
#
_symmetry.space_group_name_H-M   'P 1'
#
loop_
_entity.id
_entity.type
_entity.pdbx_description
1 polymer ?
#
loop_
_entity_poly.entity_id
_entity_poly.type
_entity_poly.pdbx_seq_one_letter_code
_entity_poly.pdbx_strand_id
1 'polypeptide(L)'
;MLLPTATFAARFLVEDAPNNSHTAGAQKQQEPPRRRKAMAEGLLTADASRSLVGSVDAFLFDCDGVIWKGDELIQGVPETLELLRKLGKKLVFVTNNSRKSRRQYSKKFKTLGLEVPEEEIFTSSFAAAMFLKLNNFSPEKKVS
;
A
#
# COMPACT_ATOMS: atom_id res chain seq x y z
N MET A 1 0.04 -20.71 -2.19
CA MET A 1 -0.59 -19.88 -1.14
C MET A 1 0.41 -18.76 -0.82
N LEU A 2 0.25 -17.58 -1.41
CA LEU A 2 1.18 -16.44 -1.27
C LEU A 2 0.35 -15.20 -0.91
N LEU A 3 0.58 -14.64 0.28
CA LEU A 3 0.00 -13.38 0.75
C LEU A 3 0.85 -12.20 0.22
N PRO A 4 0.24 -11.13 -0.35
CA PRO A 4 0.97 -9.97 -0.84
C PRO A 4 1.35 -8.98 0.27
N THR A 5 2.29 -8.12 -0.09
CA THR A 5 3.24 -7.32 0.69
C THR A 5 2.66 -6.24 1.61
N ALA A 6 1.35 -6.02 1.64
CA ALA A 6 0.75 -4.98 2.49
C ALA A 6 0.36 -5.45 3.90
N THR A 7 0.36 -6.76 4.16
CA THR A 7 0.07 -7.32 5.48
C THR A 7 1.09 -6.94 6.56
N PHE A 8 2.26 -6.46 6.16
CA PHE A 8 3.39 -6.37 7.07
C PHE A 8 3.53 -5.02 7.77
N ALA A 9 3.03 -3.92 7.21
CA ALA A 9 3.10 -2.60 7.86
C ALA A 9 2.23 -2.53 9.14
N ALA A 10 1.08 -3.20 9.18
CA ALA A 10 0.24 -3.29 10.38
C ALA A 10 0.85 -4.14 11.48
N ARG A 11 1.50 -5.25 11.10
CA ARG A 11 1.87 -6.29 12.06
C ARG A 11 3.00 -5.86 13.02
N PHE A 12 3.75 -4.81 12.68
CA PHE A 12 4.88 -4.32 13.48
C PHE A 12 4.54 -3.21 14.47
N LEU A 13 3.34 -2.63 14.39
CA LEU A 13 2.97 -1.50 15.23
C LEU A 13 1.98 -1.88 16.36
N VAL A 14 1.62 -3.16 16.48
CA VAL A 14 0.60 -3.64 17.43
C VAL A 14 1.19 -4.49 18.57
N GLU A 15 2.43 -4.97 18.49
CA GLU A 15 3.01 -5.87 19.51
C GLU A 15 4.24 -5.25 20.22
N ASP A 16 4.02 -4.78 21.45
CA ASP A 16 5.05 -4.54 22.47
C ASP A 16 5.10 -5.73 23.46
N ALA A 17 6.28 -6.35 23.60
CA ALA A 17 6.93 -6.83 24.83
C ALA A 17 7.81 -8.09 24.59
N PRO A 18 9.05 -8.15 25.15
CA PRO A 18 10.03 -9.17 24.81
C PRO A 18 9.90 -10.40 25.72
N ASN A 19 10.19 -11.59 25.17
CA ASN A 19 10.79 -12.63 26.00
C ASN A 19 11.80 -13.47 25.19
N ASN A 20 12.96 -13.67 25.82
CA ASN A 20 14.20 -14.15 25.25
C ASN A 20 14.40 -15.63 25.61
N SER A 21 14.87 -16.48 24.69
CA SER A 21 15.72 -17.64 25.03
C SER A 21 16.30 -18.37 23.81
N HIS A 22 17.62 -18.56 23.88
CA HIS A 22 18.58 -19.37 23.10
C HIS A 22 18.07 -20.71 22.54
N THR A 23 18.59 -21.25 21.42
CA THR A 23 19.89 -21.98 21.35
C THR A 23 20.23 -22.42 19.91
N ALA A 24 21.51 -22.76 19.71
CA ALA A 24 22.24 -22.99 18.47
C ALA A 24 21.98 -24.32 17.72
N GLY A 25 22.40 -24.41 16.45
CA GLY A 25 22.88 -25.68 15.87
C GLY A 25 22.78 -25.89 14.34
N ALA A 26 23.95 -26.04 13.72
CA ALA A 26 24.29 -26.91 12.56
C ALA A 26 23.96 -26.50 11.10
N GLN A 27 25.02 -26.54 10.28
CA GLN A 27 25.08 -26.36 8.83
C GLN A 27 24.70 -27.65 8.07
N LYS A 28 24.03 -27.51 6.92
CA LYS A 28 24.12 -28.46 5.79
C LYS A 28 23.90 -27.71 4.47
N GLN A 29 24.83 -27.92 3.53
CA GLN A 29 24.87 -27.36 2.18
C GLN A 29 23.77 -27.98 1.29
N GLN A 30 23.00 -27.16 0.59
CA GLN A 30 22.06 -27.54 -0.48
C GLN A 30 22.03 -26.45 -1.57
N GLU A 31 21.88 -26.89 -2.82
CA GLU A 31 21.93 -26.18 -4.12
C GLU A 31 21.38 -24.74 -4.18
N PRO A 32 21.89 -23.87 -5.09
CA PRO A 32 21.51 -22.46 -5.11
C PRO A 32 20.03 -22.30 -5.46
N PRO A 33 19.21 -21.71 -4.57
CA PRO A 33 17.79 -21.54 -4.82
C PRO A 33 17.61 -20.46 -5.90
N ARG A 34 17.10 -20.87 -7.07
CA ARG A 34 16.68 -19.96 -8.15
C ARG A 34 15.74 -18.88 -7.59
N ARG A 35 16.29 -17.67 -7.39
CA ARG A 35 15.62 -16.35 -7.41
C ARG A 35 14.31 -16.20 -6.60
N ARG A 36 14.18 -16.89 -5.46
CA ARG A 36 13.08 -16.68 -4.50
C ARG A 36 13.53 -16.14 -3.13
N LYS A 37 14.84 -16.16 -2.83
CA LYS A 37 15.37 -15.69 -1.52
C LYS A 37 15.50 -14.17 -1.38
N ALA A 38 15.57 -13.42 -2.48
CA ALA A 38 15.91 -11.98 -2.42
C ALA A 38 14.78 -11.05 -1.94
N MET A 39 13.55 -11.54 -1.68
CA MET A 39 12.44 -10.68 -1.28
C MET A 39 12.26 -10.56 0.25
N ALA A 40 12.80 -11.51 1.02
CA ALA A 40 12.74 -11.46 2.49
C ALA A 40 13.83 -10.56 3.12
N GLU A 41 14.83 -10.14 2.33
CA GLU A 41 15.99 -9.35 2.79
C GLU A 41 15.74 -7.82 2.78
N GLY A 42 14.54 -7.37 2.36
CA GLY A 42 14.19 -5.96 2.22
C GLY A 42 13.11 -5.45 3.19
N LEU A 43 12.81 -6.18 4.26
CA LEU A 43 11.82 -5.75 5.26
C LEU A 43 12.43 -4.70 6.20
N LEU A 44 11.71 -3.61 6.45
CA LEU A 44 12.10 -2.61 7.43
C LEU A 44 12.09 -3.22 8.83
N THR A 45 13.11 -2.92 9.63
CA THR A 45 13.09 -3.23 11.06
C THR A 45 12.00 -2.41 11.77
N ALA A 46 11.64 -2.79 12.99
CA ALA A 46 10.66 -2.04 13.80
C ALA A 46 11.11 -0.57 14.00
N ASP A 47 12.39 -0.36 14.29
CA ASP A 47 12.96 0.99 14.46
C ASP A 47 12.94 1.79 13.16
N ALA A 48 13.33 1.17 12.04
CA ALA A 48 13.27 1.82 10.73
C ALA A 48 11.83 2.18 10.35
N SER A 49 10.86 1.32 10.66
CA SER A 49 9.44 1.56 10.42
C SER A 49 8.91 2.72 11.27
N ARG A 50 9.24 2.77 12.57
CA ARG A 50 8.89 3.89 13.46
C ARG A 50 9.50 5.20 12.98
N SER A 51 10.78 5.17 12.62
CA SER A 51 11.47 6.35 12.08
C SER A 51 10.82 6.83 10.79
N LEU A 52 10.48 5.92 9.88
CA LEU A 52 9.81 6.27 8.62
C LEU A 52 8.45 6.92 8.90
N VAL A 53 7.60 6.28 9.71
CA VAL A 53 6.29 6.80 10.08
C VAL A 53 6.40 8.15 10.77
N GLY A 54 7.39 8.34 11.65
CA GLY A 54 7.65 9.62 12.30
C GLY A 54 8.12 10.72 11.33
N SER A 55 8.84 10.37 10.28
CA SER A 55 9.49 11.32 9.35
C SER A 55 8.61 11.87 8.23
N VAL A 56 7.40 11.35 8.04
CA VAL A 56 6.50 11.73 6.92
C VAL A 56 5.11 12.10 7.41
N ASP A 57 4.45 13.02 6.72
CA ASP A 57 3.08 13.45 7.05
C ASP A 57 2.00 12.69 6.28
N ALA A 58 2.38 12.06 5.16
CA ALA A 58 1.45 11.42 4.24
C ALA A 58 2.01 10.12 3.67
N PHE A 59 1.09 9.18 3.38
CA PHE A 59 1.38 7.92 2.70
C PHE A 59 0.58 7.83 1.41
N LEU A 60 1.26 7.47 0.33
CA LEU A 60 0.67 7.16 -0.96
C LEU A 60 0.70 5.63 -1.14
N PHE A 61 -0.47 5.01 -1.24
CA PHE A 61 -0.62 3.58 -1.44
C PHE A 61 -0.99 3.28 -2.88
N ASP A 62 -0.28 2.33 -3.49
CA ASP A 62 -0.86 1.62 -4.64
C ASP A 62 -2.08 0.81 -4.18
N CYS A 63 -2.94 0.42 -5.12
CA CYS A 63 -4.17 -0.29 -4.88
C CYS A 63 -4.05 -1.79 -5.21
N ASP A 64 -3.76 -2.12 -6.47
CA ASP A 64 -3.76 -3.50 -6.97
C ASP A 64 -2.49 -4.24 -6.50
N GLY A 65 -2.65 -5.24 -5.64
CA GLY A 65 -1.53 -5.98 -5.03
C GLY A 65 -0.99 -5.37 -3.74
N VAL A 66 -1.54 -4.24 -3.31
CA VAL A 66 -1.22 -3.57 -2.03
C VAL A 66 -2.45 -3.47 -1.14
N ILE A 67 -3.54 -2.80 -1.55
CA ILE A 67 -4.77 -2.80 -0.73
C ILE A 67 -5.55 -4.10 -0.91
N TRP A 68 -5.65 -4.58 -2.15
CA TRP A 68 -6.44 -5.77 -2.48
C TRP A 68 -5.76 -6.65 -3.52
N LYS A 69 -6.24 -7.89 -3.61
CA LYS A 69 -5.96 -8.79 -4.72
C LYS A 69 -7.29 -9.23 -5.34
N GLY A 70 -7.62 -8.70 -6.52
CA GLY A 70 -8.95 -8.88 -7.10
C GLY A 70 -10.01 -8.16 -6.25
N ASP A 71 -10.91 -8.93 -5.65
CA ASP A 71 -12.03 -8.45 -4.83
C ASP A 71 -11.87 -8.82 -3.34
N GLU A 72 -10.65 -9.15 -2.91
CA GLU A 72 -10.33 -9.43 -1.51
C GLU A 72 -9.29 -8.45 -0.98
N LEU A 73 -9.47 -7.96 0.24
CA LEU A 73 -8.44 -7.18 0.92
C LEU A 73 -7.23 -8.04 1.24
N ILE A 74 -6.07 -7.43 1.13
CA ILE A 74 -4.85 -8.01 1.68
C ILE A 74 -4.94 -7.93 3.21
N GLN A 75 -4.65 -9.04 3.89
CA GLN A 75 -4.67 -9.13 5.36
C GLN A 75 -3.86 -7.97 5.97
N GLY A 76 -4.25 -7.41 7.11
CA GLY A 76 -3.49 -6.33 7.78
C GLY A 76 -3.69 -4.93 7.19
N VAL A 77 -4.32 -4.79 6.02
CA VAL A 77 -4.57 -3.49 5.40
C VAL A 77 -5.50 -2.62 6.26
N PRO A 78 -6.69 -3.08 6.70
CA PRO A 78 -7.57 -2.27 7.53
C PRO A 78 -6.86 -1.70 8.78
N GLU A 79 -6.12 -2.56 9.48
CA GLU A 79 -5.42 -2.23 10.71
C GLU A 79 -4.29 -1.22 10.45
N THR A 80 -3.57 -1.37 9.32
CA THR A 80 -2.50 -0.44 8.92
C THR A 80 -3.08 0.94 8.66
N LEU A 81 -4.14 1.02 7.85
CA LEU A 81 -4.73 2.28 7.44
C LEU A 81 -5.35 3.01 8.64
N GLU A 82 -6.04 2.27 9.52
CA GLU A 82 -6.60 2.83 10.75
C GLU A 82 -5.51 3.39 11.66
N LEU A 83 -4.43 2.63 11.85
CA LEU A 83 -3.32 3.08 12.67
C LEU A 83 -2.65 4.34 12.12
N LEU A 84 -2.35 4.37 10.82
CA LEU A 84 -1.75 5.56 10.19
C LEU A 84 -2.67 6.79 10.32
N ARG A 85 -3.99 6.60 10.17
CA ARG A 85 -4.98 7.66 10.44
C ARG A 85 -4.94 8.12 11.91
N LYS A 86 -4.88 7.19 12.88
CA LYS A 86 -4.74 7.51 14.31
C LYS A 86 -3.46 8.28 14.63
N LEU A 87 -2.38 7.99 13.91
CA LEU A 87 -1.11 8.72 13.99
C LEU A 87 -1.13 10.07 13.24
N GLY A 88 -2.30 10.52 12.77
CA GLY A 88 -2.48 11.80 12.09
C GLY A 88 -1.94 11.83 10.65
N LYS A 89 -1.64 10.68 10.06
CA LYS A 89 -1.09 10.60 8.70
C LYS A 89 -2.20 10.75 7.66
N LYS A 90 -1.92 11.55 6.63
CA LYS A 90 -2.79 11.66 5.46
C LYS A 90 -2.59 10.44 4.56
N LEU A 91 -3.67 9.84 4.09
CA LEU A 91 -3.60 8.68 3.20
C LEU A 91 -4.11 9.08 1.82
N VAL A 92 -3.39 8.67 0.78
CA VAL A 92 -3.78 8.85 -0.62
C VAL A 92 -3.63 7.52 -1.34
N PHE A 93 -4.66 7.09 -2.05
CA PHE A 93 -4.69 5.85 -2.81
C PHE A 93 -4.50 6.14 -4.28
N VAL A 94 -3.33 5.78 -4.81
CA VAL A 94 -2.93 6.04 -6.19
C VAL A 94 -3.06 4.75 -6.99
N THR A 95 -3.67 4.80 -8.16
CA THR A 95 -3.76 3.62 -9.04
C THR A 95 -3.57 3.99 -10.51
N ASN A 96 -2.81 3.16 -11.22
CA ASN A 96 -2.64 3.30 -12.67
C ASN A 96 -3.85 2.77 -13.46
N ASN A 97 -4.79 2.10 -12.81
CA ASN A 97 -5.95 1.50 -13.45
C ASN A 97 -7.00 2.58 -13.76
N SER A 98 -7.21 2.83 -15.06
CA SER A 98 -8.07 3.88 -15.59
C SER A 98 -9.50 3.43 -15.87
N ARG A 99 -9.83 2.14 -15.64
CA ARG A 99 -11.14 1.56 -16.01
C ARG A 99 -12.29 2.05 -15.14
N LYS A 100 -12.01 2.55 -13.93
CA LYS A 100 -13.01 3.02 -12.97
C LYS A 100 -12.75 4.48 -12.60
N SER A 101 -13.83 5.23 -12.42
CA SER A 101 -13.80 6.58 -11.82
C SER A 101 -13.46 6.53 -10.33
N ARG A 102 -13.04 7.67 -9.77
CA ARG A 102 -12.79 7.81 -8.31
C ARG A 102 -13.98 7.38 -7.47
N ARG A 103 -15.20 7.81 -7.83
CA ARG A 103 -16.46 7.34 -7.23
C ARG A 103 -16.65 5.83 -7.25
N GLN A 104 -16.31 5.19 -8.38
CA GLN A 104 -16.41 3.72 -8.47
C GLN A 104 -15.35 3.03 -7.61
N TYR A 105 -14.17 3.61 -7.44
CA TYR A 105 -13.17 3.10 -6.49
C TYR A 105 -13.60 3.31 -5.04
N SER A 106 -14.15 4.47 -4.68
CA SER A 106 -14.70 4.69 -3.33
C SER A 106 -15.78 3.66 -2.99
N LYS A 107 -16.68 3.37 -3.94
CA LYS A 107 -17.63 2.25 -3.80
C LYS A 107 -16.95 0.89 -3.62
N LYS A 108 -15.87 0.60 -4.37
CA LYS A 108 -15.10 -0.64 -4.21
C LYS A 108 -14.49 -0.74 -2.81
N PHE A 109 -13.84 0.31 -2.32
CA PHE A 109 -13.33 0.35 -0.95
C PHE A 109 -14.45 0.04 0.06
N LYS A 110 -15.61 0.67 -0.10
CA LYS A 110 -16.77 0.43 0.76
C LYS A 110 -17.27 -1.02 0.72
N THR A 111 -17.33 -1.65 -0.47
CA THR A 111 -17.67 -3.08 -0.59
C THR A 111 -16.67 -4.00 0.09
N LEU A 112 -15.43 -3.55 0.24
CA LEU A 112 -14.36 -4.26 0.94
C LEU A 112 -14.30 -3.92 2.44
N GLY A 113 -15.23 -3.10 2.95
CA GLY A 113 -15.28 -2.71 4.36
C GLY A 113 -14.40 -1.52 4.74
N LEU A 114 -13.88 -0.77 3.76
CA LEU A 114 -13.06 0.43 3.99
C LEU A 114 -13.82 1.69 3.57
N GLU A 115 -13.93 2.66 4.47
CA GLU A 115 -14.46 3.99 4.15
C GLU A 115 -13.32 4.89 3.66
N VAL A 116 -13.27 5.10 2.35
CA VAL A 116 -12.30 5.95 1.65
C VAL A 116 -13.04 6.99 0.79
N PRO A 117 -12.91 8.29 1.10
CA PRO A 117 -13.56 9.36 0.33
C PRO A 117 -12.89 9.53 -1.05
N GLU A 118 -13.61 10.09 -2.03
CA GLU A 118 -13.10 10.23 -3.41
C GLU A 118 -11.88 11.16 -3.52
N GLU A 119 -11.74 12.08 -2.57
CA GLU A 119 -10.67 13.04 -2.44
C GLU A 119 -9.33 12.38 -2.09
N GLU A 120 -9.38 11.21 -1.43
CA GLU A 120 -8.19 10.41 -1.13
C GLU A 120 -7.79 9.51 -2.31
N ILE A 121 -8.54 9.48 -3.42
CA ILE A 121 -8.31 8.54 -4.53
C ILE A 121 -7.75 9.29 -5.74
N PHE A 122 -6.59 8.87 -6.23
CA PHE A 122 -5.94 9.40 -7.43
C PHE A 122 -5.76 8.32 -8.49
N THR A 123 -6.58 8.37 -9.54
CA THR A 123 -6.45 7.49 -10.70
C THR A 123 -5.58 8.12 -11.78
N SER A 124 -4.94 7.30 -12.62
CA SER A 124 -4.22 7.77 -13.81
C SER A 124 -5.10 8.64 -14.73
N SER A 125 -6.37 8.27 -14.91
CA SER A 125 -7.34 9.05 -15.69
C SER A 125 -7.63 10.42 -15.06
N PHE A 126 -7.73 10.49 -13.73
CA PHE A 126 -7.93 11.75 -13.03
C PHE A 126 -6.67 12.63 -13.10
N ALA A 127 -5.48 12.06 -12.93
CA ALA A 127 -4.22 12.77 -13.07
C ALA A 127 -4.07 13.37 -14.48
N ALA A 128 -4.38 12.61 -15.53
CA ALA A 128 -4.37 13.10 -16.90
C ALA A 128 -5.39 14.24 -17.12
N ALA A 129 -6.61 14.10 -16.61
CA ALA A 129 -7.63 15.15 -16.69
C ALA A 129 -7.19 16.44 -15.97
N MET A 130 -6.56 16.32 -14.79
CA MET A 130 -6.00 17.47 -14.08
C MET A 130 -4.86 18.11 -14.86
N PHE A 131 -3.96 17.31 -15.44
CA PHE A 131 -2.86 17.81 -16.25
C PHE A 131 -3.37 18.65 -17.43
N LEU A 132 -4.36 18.14 -18.18
CA LEU A 132 -4.96 18.89 -19.29
C LEU A 132 -5.59 20.21 -18.82
N LYS A 133 -6.31 20.17 -17.69
CA LYS A 133 -6.95 21.35 -17.10
C LYS A 133 -5.92 22.42 -16.66
N LEU A 134 -4.85 22.00 -15.99
CA LEU A 134 -3.81 22.90 -15.48
C LEU A 134 -2.95 23.52 -16.59
N ASN A 135 -2.83 22.85 -17.74
CA ASN A 135 -2.11 23.35 -18.90
C ASN A 135 -3.02 24.07 -19.91
N ASN A 136 -4.22 24.46 -19.48
CA ASN A 136 -5.21 25.20 -20.29
C ASN A 136 -5.46 24.57 -21.67
N PHE A 137 -5.51 23.23 -21.75
CA PHE A 137 -5.84 22.58 -23.02
C PHE A 137 -7.25 22.96 -23.45
N SER A 138 -7.34 23.62 -24.61
CA SER A 138 -8.63 23.93 -25.22
C SER A 138 -9.33 22.62 -25.63
N PRO A 139 -10.59 22.38 -25.20
CA PRO A 139 -11.34 21.18 -25.57
C PRO A 139 -11.63 21.07 -27.07
N GLU A 140 -11.36 22.14 -27.83
CA GLU A 140 -11.60 22.23 -29.27
C GLU A 140 -10.43 21.75 -30.14
N LYS A 141 -9.26 21.48 -29.57
CA LYS A 141 -8.15 20.85 -30.31
C LYS A 141 -8.42 19.36 -30.50
N LYS A 142 -9.30 19.04 -31.46
CA LYS A 142 -9.46 17.68 -31.96
C LYS A 142 -8.16 17.26 -32.63
N VAL A 143 -7.62 16.12 -32.21
CA VAL A 143 -6.61 15.41 -33.01
C VAL A 143 -7.38 14.83 -34.19
N SER A 144 -7.16 15.41 -35.37
CA SER A 144 -7.64 14.91 -36.66
C SER A 144 -6.93 13.64 -37.06
#